data_AF-A0A1H3B457-F1
#
_entry.id   AF-A0A1H3B457-F1
#
_cell.length_a   1.000
_cell.length_b   1.000
_cell.length_c   1.000
_cell.angle_alpha   90.00
_cell.angle_beta   90.00
_cell.angle_gamma   90.00
#
_symmetry.space_group_name_H-M   'P 1'
#
loop_
_entity.id
_entity.type
_entity.pdbx_description
1 polymer ?
#
loop_
_entity_poly.entity_id
_entity_poly.type
_entity_poly.pdbx_seq_one_letter_code
_entity_poly.pdbx_strand_id
1 'polypeptide(L)'
;MRGLLFALALPLSSVGAAHAQTFTTANGVKPVLELIRPQWIAIRPYEGQDLLYMTTLLTYRCGIEQIRFSYNGGDLQVWEGEPCYRDEASPMALKMDTHVPYAVAPLDSLQTVTINLLFDDGTTMEHSYLRKDVQID
;
A
#
# COMPACT_ATOMS: atom_id res chain seq x y z
N MET A 1 37.93 53.01 -31.21
CA MET A 1 37.69 51.84 -30.33
C MET A 1 36.22 51.46 -30.37
N ARG A 2 35.86 50.30 -30.95
CA ARG A 2 34.52 49.69 -30.88
C ARG A 2 34.63 48.49 -29.94
N GLY A 3 34.05 48.59 -28.75
CA GLY A 3 34.01 47.50 -27.78
C GLY A 3 32.94 46.48 -28.18
N LEU A 4 33.35 45.22 -28.36
CA LEU A 4 32.44 44.09 -28.51
C LEU A 4 32.03 43.62 -27.10
N LEU A 5 30.75 43.77 -26.76
CA LEU A 5 30.14 43.13 -25.59
C LEU A 5 29.72 41.70 -25.99
N PHE A 6 30.42 40.70 -25.48
CA PHE A 6 30.00 39.29 -25.55
C PHE A 6 28.92 39.05 -24.49
N ALA A 7 27.67 38.91 -24.92
CA ALA A 7 26.60 38.43 -24.06
C ALA A 7 26.70 36.90 -23.93
N LEU A 8 27.11 36.42 -22.77
CA LEU A 8 27.14 35.00 -22.43
C LEU A 8 25.71 34.55 -22.06
N ALA A 9 24.99 33.95 -23.00
CA ALA A 9 23.70 33.33 -22.73
C ALA A 9 23.94 31.98 -22.04
N LEU A 10 23.72 31.91 -20.72
CA LEU A 10 23.65 30.66 -19.98
C LEU A 10 22.34 29.94 -20.34
N PRO A 11 22.37 28.70 -20.86
CA PRO A 11 21.14 27.93 -21.00
C PRO A 11 20.62 27.60 -19.59
N LEU A 12 19.40 28.06 -19.28
CA LEU A 12 18.62 27.47 -18.21
C LEU A 12 18.28 26.05 -18.64
N SER A 13 19.14 25.09 -18.30
CA SER A 13 18.76 23.69 -18.31
C SER A 13 17.64 23.55 -17.27
N SER A 14 16.40 23.43 -17.76
CA SER A 14 15.28 22.95 -16.97
C SER A 14 15.71 21.62 -16.35
N VAL A 15 15.98 21.62 -15.05
CA VAL A 15 16.01 20.39 -14.26
C VAL A 15 14.59 19.85 -14.39
N GLY A 16 14.41 18.91 -15.33
CA GLY A 16 13.13 18.28 -15.59
C GLY A 16 12.55 17.80 -14.27
N ALA A 17 11.25 18.02 -14.09
CA ALA A 17 10.50 17.55 -12.93
C ALA A 17 11.02 16.17 -12.53
N ALA A 18 11.64 16.09 -11.35
CA ALA A 18 11.96 14.82 -10.74
C ALA A 18 10.69 13.97 -10.84
N HIS A 19 10.79 12.79 -11.45
CA HIS A 19 9.67 11.85 -11.56
C HIS A 19 8.86 11.92 -10.27
N ALA A 20 7.64 12.46 -10.33
CA ALA A 20 6.67 12.17 -9.30
C ALA A 20 6.58 10.64 -9.34
N GLN A 21 7.19 9.96 -8.37
CA GLN A 21 7.12 8.51 -8.29
C GLN A 21 5.65 8.20 -8.14
N THR A 22 5.04 7.73 -9.22
CA THR A 22 3.63 7.41 -9.20
C THR A 22 3.48 6.18 -8.31
N PHE A 23 2.91 6.35 -7.11
CA PHE A 23 2.60 5.28 -6.15
C PHE A 23 1.41 4.40 -6.63
N THR A 24 1.32 4.19 -7.93
CA THR A 24 0.24 3.46 -8.63
C THR A 24 0.78 2.33 -9.49
N THR A 25 2.02 1.90 -9.24
CA THR A 25 2.71 0.78 -9.90
C THR A 25 3.60 0.06 -8.89
N ALA A 26 3.98 -1.19 -9.17
CA ALA A 26 4.93 -1.96 -8.35
C ALA A 26 6.18 -1.17 -7.98
N ASN A 27 6.82 -0.55 -8.98
CA ASN A 27 8.08 0.19 -8.81
C ASN A 27 7.96 1.35 -7.81
N GLY A 28 6.79 1.99 -7.75
CA GLY A 28 6.52 3.09 -6.82
C GLY A 28 6.26 2.60 -5.39
N VAL A 29 5.46 1.54 -5.22
CA VAL A 29 4.97 1.14 -3.89
C VAL A 29 5.87 0.14 -3.17
N LYS A 30 6.57 -0.75 -3.89
CA LYS A 30 7.33 -1.84 -3.27
C LYS A 30 8.40 -1.38 -2.27
N PRO A 31 9.21 -0.33 -2.53
CA PRO A 31 10.20 0.13 -1.56
C PRO A 31 9.57 0.61 -0.25
N VAL A 32 8.40 1.25 -0.34
CA VAL A 32 7.67 1.73 0.85
C VAL A 32 7.06 0.55 1.59
N LEU A 33 6.39 -0.36 0.87
CA LEU A 33 5.80 -1.57 1.45
C LEU A 33 6.86 -2.45 2.12
N GLU A 34 8.07 -2.53 1.58
CA GLU A 34 9.19 -3.22 2.21
C GLU A 34 9.54 -2.60 3.57
N LEU A 35 9.68 -1.27 3.61
CA LEU A 35 10.05 -0.53 4.81
C LEU A 35 8.99 -0.64 5.92
N ILE A 36 7.71 -0.59 5.53
CA ILE A 36 6.58 -0.66 6.47
C ILE A 36 6.01 -2.08 6.61
N ARG A 37 6.74 -3.10 6.14
CA ARG A 37 6.29 -4.50 6.21
C ARG A 37 5.80 -4.93 7.59
N PRO A 38 6.46 -4.56 8.71
CA PRO A 38 5.95 -4.88 10.05
C PRO A 38 4.59 -4.24 10.41
N GLN A 39 4.09 -3.27 9.62
CA GLN A 39 2.96 -2.40 9.92
C GLN A 39 1.82 -2.50 8.89
N TRP A 40 1.84 -3.51 8.01
CA TRP A 40 0.79 -3.66 6.99
C TRP A 40 -0.59 -3.92 7.57
N ILE A 41 -0.65 -4.59 8.72
CA ILE A 41 -1.90 -4.98 9.35
C ILE A 41 -1.94 -4.54 10.81
N ALA A 42 -3.15 -4.46 11.35
CA ALA A 42 -3.42 -4.44 12.78
C ALA A 42 -4.59 -5.37 13.10
N ILE A 43 -4.58 -5.97 14.28
CA ILE A 43 -5.68 -6.80 14.79
C ILE A 43 -6.32 -6.09 15.96
N ARG A 44 -7.65 -5.95 15.95
CA ARG A 44 -8.38 -5.33 17.06
C ARG A 44 -9.53 -6.23 17.52
N PRO A 45 -9.55 -6.66 18.78
CA PRO A 45 -10.75 -7.22 19.39
C PRO A 45 -11.79 -6.10 19.52
N TYR A 46 -12.96 -6.26 18.90
CA TYR A 46 -14.01 -5.24 18.89
C TYR A 46 -15.38 -5.90 18.86
N GLU A 47 -16.29 -5.50 19.75
CA GLU A 47 -17.69 -5.97 19.78
C GLU A 47 -17.89 -7.51 19.68
N GLY A 48 -16.99 -8.29 20.29
CA GLY A 48 -17.09 -9.75 20.31
C GLY A 48 -16.55 -10.46 19.05
N GLN A 49 -15.75 -9.77 18.25
CA GLN A 49 -15.09 -10.29 17.05
C GLN A 49 -13.67 -9.71 16.91
N ASP A 50 -12.85 -10.34 16.08
CA ASP A 50 -11.58 -9.76 15.66
C ASP A 50 -11.77 -8.98 14.37
N LEU A 51 -11.23 -7.77 14.32
CA LEU A 51 -11.09 -6.98 13.10
C LEU A 51 -9.64 -7.07 12.61
N LEU A 52 -9.44 -7.49 11.37
CA LEU A 52 -8.14 -7.46 10.70
C LEU A 52 -8.06 -6.23 9.81
N TYR A 53 -7.44 -5.16 10.29
CA TYR A 53 -7.26 -3.95 9.51
C TYR A 53 -6.17 -4.11 8.45
N MET A 54 -6.47 -3.68 7.23
CA MET A 54 -5.53 -3.62 6.11
C MET A 54 -5.37 -2.19 5.56
N THR A 55 -5.85 -1.17 6.29
CA THR A 55 -5.88 0.23 5.88
C THR A 55 -4.54 0.74 5.33
N THR A 56 -3.42 0.32 5.94
CA THR A 56 -2.07 0.64 5.46
C THR A 56 -1.87 0.18 4.01
N LEU A 57 -2.17 -1.09 3.72
CA LEU A 57 -2.08 -1.65 2.36
C LEU A 57 -3.06 -0.98 1.39
N LEU A 58 -4.28 -0.69 1.84
CA LEU A 58 -5.30 -0.04 1.02
C LEU A 58 -4.88 1.36 0.55
N THR A 59 -4.00 2.03 1.31
CA THR A 59 -3.40 3.32 0.94
C THR A 59 -2.42 3.19 -0.24
N TYR A 60 -1.84 2.01 -0.46
CA TYR A 60 -0.92 1.72 -1.58
C TYR A 60 -1.54 0.83 -2.66
N ARG A 61 -2.86 0.52 -2.56
CA ARG A 61 -3.54 -0.45 -3.43
C ARG A 61 -3.41 -0.19 -4.92
N CYS A 62 -3.20 1.07 -5.32
CA CYS A 62 -3.03 1.40 -6.73
C CYS A 62 -1.79 0.76 -7.37
N GLY A 63 -0.78 0.41 -6.58
CA GLY A 63 0.38 -0.36 -7.02
C GLY A 63 0.34 -1.83 -6.63
N ILE A 64 -0.76 -2.34 -6.08
CA ILE A 64 -0.94 -3.74 -5.69
C ILE A 64 -2.03 -4.33 -6.59
N GLU A 65 -1.72 -5.42 -7.27
CA GLU A 65 -2.67 -6.12 -8.15
C GLU A 65 -3.67 -6.94 -7.32
N GLN A 66 -3.19 -7.66 -6.31
CA GLN A 66 -4.06 -8.45 -5.42
C GLN A 66 -3.49 -8.53 -4.01
N ILE A 67 -4.35 -8.35 -3.02
CA ILE A 67 -4.06 -8.64 -1.61
C ILE A 67 -4.69 -9.98 -1.29
N ARG A 68 -3.90 -10.90 -0.73
CA ARG A 68 -4.37 -12.18 -0.20
C ARG A 68 -3.98 -12.32 1.25
N PHE A 69 -4.79 -13.01 2.03
CA PHE A 69 -4.47 -13.32 3.41
C PHE A 69 -4.90 -14.73 3.79
N SER A 70 -4.21 -15.30 4.77
CA SER A 70 -4.66 -16.49 5.49
C SER A 70 -4.42 -16.29 6.98
N TYR A 71 -5.07 -17.11 7.80
CA TYR A 71 -4.81 -17.15 9.22
C TYR A 71 -4.69 -18.58 9.72
N ASN A 72 -3.88 -18.79 10.76
CA ASN A 72 -3.64 -20.07 11.42
C ASN A 72 -3.22 -21.21 10.47
N GLY A 73 -2.47 -20.89 9.40
CA GLY A 73 -2.02 -21.86 8.41
C GLY A 73 -3.10 -22.36 7.44
N GLY A 74 -4.27 -21.70 7.38
CA GLY A 74 -5.29 -21.97 6.37
C GLY A 74 -4.89 -21.51 4.97
N ASP A 75 -5.79 -21.73 4.02
CA ASP A 75 -5.60 -21.32 2.62
C ASP A 75 -5.59 -19.80 2.45
N LEU A 76 -4.81 -19.31 1.48
CA LEU A 76 -4.84 -17.91 1.07
C LEU A 76 -6.18 -17.56 0.42
N GLN A 77 -6.81 -16.52 0.94
CA GLN A 77 -8.06 -15.95 0.47
C GLN A 77 -7.80 -14.57 -0.12
N VAL A 78 -8.47 -14.24 -1.22
CA VAL A 78 -8.41 -12.90 -1.82
C VAL A 78 -9.15 -11.93 -0.92
N TRP A 79 -8.53 -10.79 -0.64
CA TRP A 79 -9.18 -9.66 0.00
C TRP A 79 -9.92 -8.82 -1.03
N GLU A 80 -11.24 -8.70 -0.87
CA GLU A 80 -12.10 -7.86 -1.71
C GLU A 80 -12.21 -6.47 -1.08
N GLY A 81 -11.46 -5.51 -1.64
CA GLY A 81 -11.45 -4.12 -1.19
C GLY A 81 -11.87 -3.14 -2.29
N GLU A 82 -11.88 -1.84 -1.96
CA GLU A 82 -12.19 -0.80 -2.94
C GLU A 82 -11.17 -0.79 -4.10
N PRO A 83 -11.61 -0.46 -5.33
CA PRO A 83 -10.70 -0.33 -6.46
C PRO A 83 -9.77 0.87 -6.30
N CYS A 84 -8.68 0.90 -7.07
CA CYS A 84 -7.91 2.13 -7.27
C CYS A 84 -8.69 3.09 -8.17
N TYR A 85 -8.94 4.32 -7.71
CA TYR A 85 -9.71 5.33 -8.44
C TYR A 85 -8.83 6.10 -9.43
N ARG A 86 -8.26 5.41 -10.44
CA ARG A 86 -7.22 5.95 -11.33
C ARG A 86 -7.59 7.25 -12.05
N ASP A 87 -8.88 7.50 -12.26
CA ASP A 87 -9.38 8.68 -12.98
C ASP A 87 -9.63 9.90 -12.07
N GLU A 88 -9.34 9.80 -10.77
CA GLU A 88 -9.57 10.88 -9.80
C GLU A 88 -8.26 11.59 -9.41
N ALA A 89 -8.38 12.80 -8.87
CA ALA A 89 -7.23 13.58 -8.40
C ALA A 89 -6.47 12.91 -7.24
N SER A 90 -7.13 12.04 -6.48
CA SER A 90 -6.53 11.25 -5.39
C SER A 90 -6.91 9.77 -5.53
N PRO A 91 -6.24 9.00 -6.42
CA PRO A 91 -6.62 7.62 -6.74
C PRO A 91 -6.60 6.66 -5.55
N MET A 92 -5.79 6.98 -4.54
CA MET A 92 -5.57 6.17 -3.35
C MET A 92 -6.51 6.56 -2.19
N ALA A 93 -7.35 7.59 -2.33
CA ALA A 93 -8.33 7.93 -1.30
C ALA A 93 -9.22 6.72 -0.99
N LEU A 94 -9.41 6.44 0.30
CA LEU A 94 -10.37 5.44 0.77
C LEU A 94 -11.71 6.13 0.92
N LYS A 95 -12.72 5.66 0.19
CA LYS A 95 -14.07 6.24 0.24
C LYS A 95 -14.90 5.61 1.34
N MET A 96 -14.71 4.31 1.56
CA MET A 96 -15.46 3.49 2.52
C MET A 96 -16.97 3.51 2.28
N ASP A 97 -17.40 3.77 1.04
CA ASP A 97 -18.81 3.83 0.65
C ASP A 97 -19.42 2.43 0.52
N THR A 98 -18.61 1.46 0.08
CA THR A 98 -19.04 0.10 -0.26
C THR A 98 -18.23 -1.00 0.41
N HIS A 99 -17.00 -0.69 0.85
CA HIS A 99 -16.12 -1.64 1.50
C HIS A 99 -15.58 -1.04 2.80
N VAL A 100 -15.47 -1.87 3.83
CA VAL A 100 -14.82 -1.50 5.08
C VAL A 100 -13.33 -1.84 5.04
N PRO A 101 -12.46 -1.13 5.77
CA PRO A 101 -11.02 -1.34 5.68
C PRO A 101 -10.50 -2.51 6.53
N TYR A 102 -11.38 -3.45 6.91
CA TYR A 102 -11.06 -4.58 7.78
C TYR A 102 -11.83 -5.86 7.45
N ALA A 103 -11.17 -7.01 7.61
CA ALA A 103 -11.83 -8.31 7.64
C ALA A 103 -12.42 -8.57 9.03
N VAL A 104 -13.43 -9.45 9.10
CA VAL A 104 -14.00 -9.92 10.36
C VAL A 104 -13.66 -11.38 10.55
N ALA A 105 -13.24 -11.74 11.76
CA ALA A 105 -13.03 -13.12 12.17
C ALA A 105 -13.62 -13.35 13.57
N PRO A 106 -13.89 -14.60 13.99
CA PRO A 106 -14.29 -14.89 15.36
C PRO A 106 -13.31 -14.29 16.37
N LEU A 107 -13.81 -13.88 17.54
CA LEU A 107 -12.96 -13.32 18.61
C LEU A 107 -11.81 -14.27 18.94
N ASP A 108 -10.61 -13.69 19.10
CA ASP A 108 -9.36 -14.40 19.42
C ASP A 108 -8.98 -15.51 18.45
N SER A 109 -9.52 -15.51 17.23
CA SER A 109 -9.20 -16.52 16.22
C SER A 109 -7.95 -16.17 15.43
N LEU A 110 -7.61 -14.89 15.25
CA LEU A 110 -6.45 -14.48 14.47
C LEU A 110 -5.17 -14.60 15.30
N GLN A 111 -4.56 -15.79 15.33
CA GLN A 111 -3.33 -16.06 16.10
C GLN A 111 -2.07 -15.86 15.26
N THR A 112 -2.11 -16.37 14.03
CA THR A 112 -1.13 -16.04 12.99
C THR A 112 -1.87 -15.53 11.76
N VAL A 113 -1.31 -14.52 11.08
CA VAL A 113 -1.86 -13.98 9.83
C VAL A 113 -0.75 -13.89 8.82
N THR A 114 -0.95 -14.44 7.63
CA THR A 114 -0.04 -14.31 6.49
C THR A 114 -0.67 -13.40 5.46
N ILE A 115 0.06 -12.38 5.02
CA ILE A 115 -0.32 -11.49 3.93
C ILE A 115 0.56 -11.77 2.73
N ASN A 116 -0.05 -11.97 1.57
CA ASN A 116 0.61 -12.14 0.29
C ASN A 116 0.10 -11.06 -0.68
N LEU A 117 1.03 -10.25 -1.18
CA LEU A 117 0.77 -9.18 -2.14
C LEU A 117 1.23 -9.64 -3.53
N LEU A 118 0.36 -9.56 -4.53
CA LEU A 118 0.71 -9.67 -5.94
C LEU A 118 0.80 -8.26 -6.54
N PHE A 119 1.80 -8.04 -7.38
CA PHE A 119 2.05 -6.75 -8.04
C PHE A 119 1.80 -6.82 -9.55
N ASP A 120 1.67 -5.65 -10.20
CA ASP A 120 1.45 -5.53 -11.65
C ASP A 120 2.64 -6.02 -12.51
N ASP A 121 3.83 -6.11 -11.91
CA ASP A 121 5.03 -6.72 -12.51
C ASP A 121 5.07 -8.26 -12.38
N GLY A 122 4.04 -8.87 -11.79
CA GLY A 122 3.91 -10.32 -11.58
C GLY A 122 4.70 -10.88 -10.40
N THR A 123 5.47 -10.05 -9.68
CA THR A 123 6.18 -10.48 -8.47
C THR A 123 5.26 -10.52 -7.26
N THR A 124 5.72 -11.17 -6.19
CA THR A 124 5.00 -11.23 -4.92
C THR A 124 5.85 -10.75 -3.75
N MET A 125 5.19 -10.29 -2.70
CA MET A 125 5.80 -10.00 -1.40
C MET A 125 4.92 -10.58 -0.30
N GLU A 126 5.55 -11.23 0.68
CA GLU A 126 4.84 -11.95 1.73
C GLU A 126 5.39 -11.61 3.12
N HIS A 127 4.49 -11.58 4.10
CA HIS A 127 4.85 -11.49 5.50
C HIS A 127 3.85 -12.23 6.40
N SER A 128 4.36 -12.83 7.48
CA SER A 128 3.57 -13.51 8.48
C SER A 128 3.73 -12.81 9.83
N TYR A 129 2.60 -12.57 10.50
CA TYR A 129 2.51 -11.85 11.76
C TYR A 129 2.01 -12.79 12.85
N LEU A 130 2.52 -12.62 14.07
CA LEU A 130 1.88 -13.15 15.28
C LEU A 130 0.93 -12.08 15.82
N ARG A 131 -0.25 -12.50 16.31
CA ARG A 131 -1.25 -11.58 16.89
C ARG A 131 -0.65 -10.57 17.85
N LYS A 132 0.14 -11.06 18.80
CA LYS A 132 0.78 -10.25 19.86
C LYS A 132 1.65 -9.10 19.35
N ASP A 133 2.11 -9.16 18.10
CA ASP A 133 3.02 -8.15 17.53
C ASP A 133 2.28 -7.05 16.76
N VAL A 134 1.00 -7.28 16.44
CA VAL A 134 0.17 -6.35 15.64
C VAL A 134 -1.21 -6.08 16.26
N GLN A 135 -1.47 -6.60 17.45
CA GLN A 135 -2.70 -6.34 18.17
C GLN A 135 -2.70 -4.90 18.70
N ILE A 136 -3.84 -4.23 18.55
CA ILE A 136 -4.14 -2.91 19.10
C ILE A 136 -5.39 -3.00 19.98
N ASP A 137 -5.55 -2.01 20.86
CA ASP A 137 -6.67 -1.90 21.82
C ASP A 137 -7.97 -1.35 21.20
#